data_AF-A0A2T6FVL6-F1
#
_entry.id   AF-A0A2T6FVL6-F1
#
_cell.length_a   1.000
_cell.length_b   1.000
_cell.length_c   1.000
_cell.angle_alpha   90.00
_cell.angle_beta   90.00
_cell.angle_gamma   90.00
#
_symmetry.space_group_name_H-M   'P 1'
#
loop_
_entity.id
_entity.type
_entity.pdbx_description
1 polymer ?
#
loop_
_entity_poly.entity_id
_entity_poly.type
_entity_poly.pdbx_seq_one_letter_code
_entity_poly.pdbx_strand_id
1 'polypeptide(L)'
;HIAGGVVMALHIAEGAIRSQHLAEGTVGSEQLAEESVGEAQLQAQAVTSEKLAEGAVTAIHLAEEAVGGRHLAEGAVTAIHLEERAVRGWHLVEGAVTTEHLAEGVVDGSRLAEGSVTTAHLAPGAVGVEQLAEEAVGPAQLQA
;
A
#
# COMPACT_ATOMS: atom_id res chain seq x y z
N HIS A 1 -43.44 43.29 10.93
CA HIS A 1 -43.45 41.87 11.29
C HIS A 1 -44.05 41.07 10.15
N ILE A 2 -43.25 40.26 9.46
CA ILE A 2 -43.74 39.27 8.49
C ILE A 2 -43.99 37.98 9.28
N ALA A 3 -45.19 37.40 9.15
CA ALA A 3 -45.49 36.12 9.80
C ALA A 3 -44.72 34.97 9.13
N GLY A 4 -44.36 33.94 9.92
CA GLY A 4 -43.68 32.76 9.40
C GLY A 4 -44.50 32.08 8.29
N GLY A 5 -43.85 31.70 7.19
CA GLY A 5 -44.49 31.04 6.04
C GLY A 5 -45.15 31.98 5.02
N VAL A 6 -45.16 33.30 5.24
CA VAL A 6 -45.71 34.27 4.27
C VAL A 6 -44.85 34.41 3.02
N VAL A 7 -43.54 34.17 3.12
CA VAL A 7 -42.64 34.17 1.96
C VAL A 7 -42.59 32.75 1.38
N MET A 8 -43.28 32.55 0.26
CA MET A 8 -43.28 31.32 -0.52
C MET A 8 -42.34 31.45 -1.72
N ALA A 9 -42.02 30.32 -2.38
CA ALA A 9 -41.19 30.32 -3.59
C ALA A 9 -41.69 31.29 -4.67
N LEU A 10 -43.01 31.45 -4.84
CA LEU A 10 -43.61 32.36 -5.83
C LEU A 10 -43.35 33.85 -5.55
N HIS A 11 -42.97 34.21 -4.32
CA HIS A 11 -42.63 35.58 -3.93
C HIS A 11 -41.16 35.93 -4.24
N ILE A 12 -40.34 34.97 -4.67
CA ILE A 12 -38.92 35.14 -4.94
C ILE A 12 -38.68 34.97 -6.45
N ALA A 13 -38.30 36.07 -7.11
CA ALA A 13 -37.91 36.02 -8.51
C ALA A 13 -36.62 35.21 -8.71
N GLU A 14 -36.45 34.62 -9.90
CA GLU A 14 -35.24 33.88 -10.26
C GLU A 14 -33.99 34.76 -10.10
N GLY A 15 -32.96 34.24 -9.42
CA GLY A 15 -31.72 34.97 -9.14
C GLY A 15 -31.84 36.13 -8.15
N ALA A 16 -32.99 36.30 -7.49
CA ALA A 16 -33.17 37.36 -6.48
C ALA A 16 -32.28 37.16 -5.24
N ILE A 17 -31.98 35.91 -4.88
CA ILE A 17 -31.04 35.55 -3.81
C ILE A 17 -29.65 35.35 -4.42
N ARG A 18 -28.69 36.14 -3.95
CA ARG A 18 -27.26 36.07 -4.33
C ARG A 18 -26.44 35.85 -3.08
N SER A 19 -25.14 35.55 -3.23
CA SER A 19 -24.23 35.33 -2.11
C SER A 19 -24.26 36.45 -1.06
N GLN A 20 -24.32 37.72 -1.48
CA GLN A 20 -24.40 38.88 -0.57
C GLN A 20 -25.67 38.93 0.30
N HIS A 21 -26.71 38.16 -0.04
CA HIS A 21 -27.96 38.09 0.73
C HIS A 21 -27.93 36.98 1.79
N LEU A 22 -26.88 36.13 1.80
CA LEU A 22 -26.72 35.02 2.73
C LEU A 22 -25.63 35.36 3.73
N ALA A 23 -25.96 35.35 5.03
CA ALA A 23 -24.95 35.45 6.07
C ALA A 23 -24.17 34.13 6.18
N GLU A 24 -22.96 34.20 6.71
CA GLU A 24 -22.11 33.02 6.92
C GLU A 24 -22.83 31.97 7.80
N GLY A 25 -22.74 30.70 7.40
CA GLY A 25 -23.36 29.58 8.11
C GLY A 25 -24.88 29.44 7.96
N THR A 26 -25.55 30.31 7.17
CA THR A 26 -27.01 30.23 6.99
C THR A 26 -27.49 29.08 6.10
N VAL A 27 -26.62 28.55 5.24
CA VAL A 27 -26.89 27.37 4.42
C VAL A 27 -26.21 26.16 5.06
N GLY A 28 -27.00 25.33 5.73
CA GLY A 28 -26.56 24.07 6.33
C GLY A 28 -27.07 22.85 5.55
N SER A 29 -26.91 21.67 6.13
CA SER A 29 -27.32 20.40 5.51
C SER A 29 -28.84 20.31 5.26
N GLU A 30 -29.67 20.93 6.10
CA GLU A 30 -31.13 20.93 5.93
C GLU A 30 -31.60 21.73 4.71
N GLN A 31 -30.78 22.66 4.22
CA GLN A 31 -31.10 23.53 3.08
C GLN A 31 -30.57 22.97 1.76
N LEU A 32 -29.72 21.93 1.80
CA LEU A 32 -29.19 21.26 0.61
C LEU A 32 -30.05 20.04 0.30
N ALA A 33 -30.68 20.04 -0.88
CA ALA A 33 -31.36 18.85 -1.37
C ALA A 33 -30.32 17.75 -1.71
N GLU A 34 -30.79 16.50 -1.73
CA GLU A 34 -29.98 15.37 -2.19
C GLU A 34 -29.44 15.65 -3.61
N GLU A 35 -28.19 15.29 -3.87
CA GLU A 35 -27.48 15.50 -5.15
C GLU A 35 -27.34 16.97 -5.61
N SER A 36 -27.73 17.96 -4.79
CA SER A 36 -27.64 19.38 -5.18
C SER A 36 -26.21 19.92 -5.28
N VAL A 37 -25.23 19.21 -4.74
CA VAL A 37 -23.80 19.55 -4.79
C VAL A 37 -23.09 18.57 -5.72
N GLY A 38 -22.80 19.02 -6.95
CA GLY A 38 -22.06 18.25 -7.95
C GLY A 38 -20.64 18.75 -8.17
N GLU A 39 -20.00 18.27 -9.25
CA GLU A 39 -18.61 18.59 -9.59
C GLU A 39 -18.36 20.11 -9.72
N ALA A 40 -19.31 20.84 -10.32
CA ALA A 40 -19.18 22.29 -10.51
C ALA A 40 -19.12 23.07 -9.18
N GLN A 41 -19.68 22.53 -8.10
CA GLN A 41 -19.65 23.13 -6.77
C GLN A 41 -18.39 22.74 -5.98
N LEU A 42 -17.74 21.62 -6.31
CA LEU A 42 -16.51 21.14 -5.68
C LEU A 42 -15.26 21.72 -6.36
N GLN A 43 -14.92 22.95 -5.97
CA GLN A 43 -13.71 23.63 -6.42
C GLN A 43 -12.43 22.90 -5.98
N ALA A 44 -11.28 23.27 -6.56
CA ALA A 44 -10.00 22.73 -6.13
C ALA A 44 -9.79 22.90 -4.62
N GLN A 45 -9.33 21.84 -3.94
CA GLN A 45 -9.13 21.80 -2.48
C GLN A 45 -10.43 21.92 -1.65
N ALA A 46 -11.61 21.81 -2.27
CA ALA A 46 -12.88 21.82 -1.52
C ALA A 46 -13.00 20.65 -0.53
N VAL A 47 -12.43 19.48 -0.86
CA VAL A 47 -12.33 18.32 0.02
C VAL A 47 -10.87 18.12 0.42
N THR A 48 -10.54 18.44 1.66
CA THR A 48 -9.21 18.20 2.26
C THR A 48 -9.26 16.97 3.15
N SER A 49 -8.09 16.47 3.57
CA SER A 49 -8.01 15.29 4.44
C SER A 49 -8.79 15.46 5.74
N GLU A 50 -8.84 16.66 6.32
CA GLU A 50 -9.57 16.96 7.56
C GLU A 50 -11.10 16.92 7.39
N LYS A 51 -11.59 16.99 6.14
CA LYS A 51 -13.02 16.90 5.81
C LYS A 51 -13.48 15.48 5.56
N LEU A 52 -12.55 14.53 5.39
CA LEU A 52 -12.87 13.11 5.21
C LEU A 52 -12.95 12.43 6.58
N ALA A 53 -14.12 11.89 6.88
CA ALA A 53 -14.29 11.04 8.05
C ALA A 53 -13.56 9.70 7.88
N GLU A 54 -13.29 9.02 9.01
CA GLU A 54 -12.76 7.66 8.98
C GLU A 54 -13.69 6.73 8.18
N GLY A 55 -13.10 5.96 7.26
CA GLY A 55 -13.86 5.06 6.38
C GLY A 55 -14.64 5.74 5.25
N ALA A 56 -14.54 7.07 5.08
CA ALA A 56 -15.22 7.77 3.99
C ALA A 56 -14.75 7.33 2.59
N VAL A 57 -13.48 6.92 2.48
CA VAL A 57 -12.92 6.34 1.25
C VAL A 57 -12.66 4.85 1.50
N THR A 58 -13.40 4.01 0.78
CA THR A 58 -13.27 2.55 0.80
C THR A 58 -12.85 2.03 -0.57
N ALA A 59 -12.59 0.72 -0.69
CA ALA A 59 -12.10 0.10 -1.93
C ALA A 59 -12.96 0.40 -3.17
N ILE A 60 -14.30 0.49 -3.04
CA ILE A 60 -15.19 0.80 -4.17
C ILE A 60 -15.00 2.22 -4.74
N HIS A 61 -14.44 3.13 -3.94
CA HIS A 61 -14.21 4.51 -4.36
C HIS A 61 -12.88 4.68 -5.12
N LEU A 62 -11.99 3.68 -5.08
CA LEU A 62 -10.69 3.73 -5.73
C LEU A 62 -10.76 3.05 -7.10
N ALA A 63 -10.42 3.81 -8.14
CA ALA A 63 -10.21 3.23 -9.46
C ALA A 63 -8.97 2.33 -9.48
N GLU A 64 -8.88 1.46 -10.49
CA GLU A 64 -7.68 0.66 -10.73
C GLU A 64 -6.45 1.58 -10.84
N GLU A 65 -5.35 1.17 -10.21
CA GLU A 65 -4.07 1.92 -10.17
C GLU A 65 -4.13 3.32 -9.53
N ALA A 66 -5.25 3.71 -8.90
CA ALA A 66 -5.38 5.03 -8.26
C ALA A 66 -4.31 5.24 -7.17
N VAL A 67 -3.89 4.17 -6.49
CA VAL A 67 -2.85 4.19 -5.44
C VAL A 67 -1.59 3.46 -5.93
N GLY A 68 -0.68 4.18 -6.56
CA GLY A 68 0.68 3.71 -6.85
C GLY A 68 1.70 3.95 -5.71
N GLY A 69 2.92 3.44 -5.89
CA GLY A 69 3.97 3.47 -4.86
C GLY A 69 4.35 4.87 -4.35
N ARG A 70 4.25 5.91 -5.19
CA ARG A 70 4.49 7.31 -4.78
C ARG A 70 3.53 7.83 -3.71
N HIS A 71 2.37 7.19 -3.54
CA HIS A 71 1.37 7.59 -2.54
C HIS A 71 1.57 6.86 -1.22
N LEU A 72 2.44 5.84 -1.17
CA LEU A 72 2.74 5.09 0.03
C LEU A 72 3.91 5.76 0.75
N ALA A 73 3.68 6.16 2.00
CA ALA A 73 4.74 6.60 2.89
C ALA A 73 5.65 5.42 3.26
N GLU A 74 6.87 5.73 3.73
CA GLU A 74 7.76 4.72 4.29
C GLU A 74 7.07 3.98 5.45
N GLY A 75 7.13 2.65 5.42
CA GLY A 75 6.48 1.80 6.42
C GLY A 75 4.94 1.71 6.31
N ALA A 76 4.31 2.31 5.30
CA ALA A 76 2.86 2.22 5.10
C ALA A 76 2.39 0.78 4.85
N VAL A 77 3.21 -0.05 4.19
CA VAL A 77 2.97 -1.48 4.00
C VAL A 77 3.88 -2.25 4.93
N THR A 78 3.27 -3.05 5.79
CA THR A 78 3.94 -3.89 6.80
C THR A 78 3.45 -5.33 6.68
N ALA A 79 4.04 -6.24 7.45
CA ALA A 79 3.72 -7.68 7.36
C ALA A 79 2.23 -8.00 7.52
N ILE A 80 1.47 -7.27 8.34
CA ILE A 80 0.02 -7.50 8.51
C ILE A 80 -0.80 -7.19 7.26
N HIS A 81 -0.26 -6.37 6.35
CA HIS A 81 -0.91 -6.01 5.09
C HIS A 81 -0.65 -7.02 3.97
N LEU A 82 0.28 -7.96 4.16
CA LEU A 82 0.66 -8.94 3.15
C LEU A 82 0.00 -10.28 3.45
N GLU A 83 -0.85 -10.73 2.54
CA GLU A 83 -1.40 -12.09 2.60
C GLU A 83 -0.33 -13.16 2.36
N GLU A 84 -0.65 -14.40 2.74
CA GLU A 84 0.21 -15.54 2.45
C GLU A 84 0.53 -15.61 0.95
N ARG A 85 1.84 -15.68 0.63
CA ARG A 85 2.37 -15.72 -0.75
C ARG A 85 2.07 -14.49 -1.61
N ALA A 86 1.75 -13.34 -0.99
CA ALA A 86 1.65 -12.06 -1.69
C ALA A 86 2.97 -11.70 -2.40
N VAL A 87 4.11 -11.91 -1.74
CA VAL A 87 5.44 -11.68 -2.32
C VAL A 87 5.95 -12.96 -2.98
N ARG A 88 5.93 -12.96 -4.31
CA ARG A 88 6.50 -14.00 -5.18
C ARG A 88 7.88 -13.59 -5.72
N GLY A 89 8.65 -14.55 -6.21
CA GLY A 89 10.03 -14.34 -6.67
C GLY A 89 10.23 -13.21 -7.69
N TRP A 90 9.28 -13.00 -8.62
CA TRP A 90 9.37 -11.91 -9.60
C TRP A 90 9.13 -10.51 -9.02
N HIS A 91 8.69 -10.38 -7.76
CA HIS A 91 8.65 -9.10 -7.07
C HIS A 91 10.01 -8.74 -6.44
N LEU A 92 10.91 -9.71 -6.30
CA LEU A 92 12.23 -9.51 -5.72
C LEU A 92 13.21 -9.18 -6.83
N VAL A 93 13.81 -8.00 -6.75
CA VAL A 93 14.93 -7.62 -7.61
C VAL A 93 16.22 -8.29 -7.13
N GLU A 94 17.22 -8.32 -8.01
CA GLU A 94 18.56 -8.83 -7.64
C GLU A 94 19.09 -8.08 -6.41
N GLY A 95 19.59 -8.84 -5.42
CA GLY A 95 20.09 -8.29 -4.16
C GLY A 95 19.01 -7.88 -3.15
N ALA A 96 17.71 -8.03 -3.45
CA ALA A 96 16.64 -7.69 -2.50
C ALA A 96 16.68 -8.57 -1.24
N VAL A 97 17.17 -9.80 -1.34
CA VAL A 97 17.36 -10.71 -0.21
C VAL A 97 18.85 -10.88 0.06
N THR A 98 19.32 -10.30 1.15
CA THR A 98 20.69 -10.41 1.67
C THR A 98 20.71 -11.38 2.85
N THR A 99 21.91 -11.73 3.34
CA THR A 99 22.06 -12.70 4.45
C THR A 99 21.44 -12.22 5.75
N GLU A 100 21.35 -10.91 5.99
CA GLU A 100 20.65 -10.31 7.15
C GLU A 100 19.14 -10.54 7.14
N HIS A 101 18.54 -10.81 5.97
CA HIS A 101 17.12 -11.12 5.85
C HIS A 101 16.80 -12.60 6.17
N LEU A 102 17.83 -13.45 6.27
CA LEU A 102 17.69 -14.88 6.44
C LEU A 102 17.97 -15.27 7.90
N ALA A 103 17.00 -15.93 8.53
CA ALA A 103 17.21 -16.53 9.85
C ALA A 103 18.25 -17.66 9.78
N GLU A 104 18.97 -17.89 10.89
CA GLU A 104 19.93 -18.97 10.98
C GLU A 104 19.27 -20.32 10.67
N GLY A 105 19.90 -21.11 9.81
CA GLY A 105 19.41 -22.43 9.40
C GLY A 105 18.26 -22.44 8.40
N VAL A 106 17.78 -21.28 7.91
CA VAL A 106 16.68 -21.23 6.92
C VAL A 106 17.08 -21.83 5.56
N VAL A 107 18.37 -21.73 5.20
CA VAL A 107 18.95 -22.39 4.03
C VAL A 107 19.64 -23.67 4.50
N ASP A 108 18.88 -24.75 4.59
CA ASP A 108 19.41 -26.08 4.85
C ASP A 108 19.82 -26.79 3.55
N GLY A 109 20.51 -27.93 3.68
CA GLY A 109 20.96 -28.72 2.53
C GLY A 109 19.85 -29.21 1.59
N SER A 110 18.60 -29.34 2.09
CA SER A 110 17.45 -29.74 1.26
C SER A 110 16.96 -28.63 0.33
N ARG A 111 17.35 -27.38 0.60
CA ARG A 111 17.06 -26.21 -0.24
C ARG A 111 18.09 -25.98 -1.34
N LEU A 112 19.25 -26.66 -1.28
CA LEU A 112 20.30 -26.53 -2.27
C LEU A 112 20.03 -27.45 -3.46
N ALA A 113 20.02 -26.88 -4.66
CA ALA A 113 19.96 -27.66 -5.89
C ALA A 113 21.28 -28.42 -6.11
N GLU A 114 21.21 -29.56 -6.80
CA GLU A 114 22.40 -30.30 -7.19
C GLU A 114 23.35 -29.41 -8.01
N GLY A 115 24.65 -29.44 -7.66
CA GLY A 115 25.67 -28.62 -8.31
C GLY A 115 25.65 -27.12 -7.95
N SER A 116 24.73 -26.66 -7.10
CA SER A 116 24.69 -25.26 -6.67
C SER A 116 25.90 -24.84 -5.81
N VAL A 117 26.51 -25.78 -5.09
CA VAL A 117 27.77 -25.56 -4.36
C VAL A 117 28.92 -26.10 -5.21
N THR A 118 29.76 -25.20 -5.71
CA THR A 118 30.95 -25.52 -6.51
C THR A 118 32.20 -25.18 -5.71
N THR A 119 33.39 -25.52 -6.23
CA THR A 119 34.66 -25.16 -5.60
C THR A 119 34.84 -23.65 -5.43
N ALA A 120 34.23 -22.82 -6.28
CA ALA A 120 34.25 -21.37 -6.14
C ALA A 120 33.48 -20.86 -4.90
N HIS A 121 32.58 -21.67 -4.35
CA HIS A 121 31.81 -21.34 -3.15
C HIS A 121 32.51 -21.78 -1.85
N LEU A 122 33.62 -22.53 -1.94
CA LEU A 122 34.33 -23.09 -0.79
C LEU A 122 35.68 -22.38 -0.60
N ALA A 123 35.90 -21.82 0.59
CA ALA A 123 37.20 -21.32 0.98
C ALA A 123 38.19 -22.50 1.22
N PRO A 124 39.52 -22.29 1.04
CA PRO A 124 40.50 -23.30 1.41
C PRO A 124 40.33 -23.74 2.86
N GLY A 125 40.20 -25.05 3.09
CA GLY A 125 39.98 -25.63 4.42
C GLY A 125 38.52 -25.59 4.91
N ALA A 126 37.56 -25.15 4.09
CA ALA A 126 36.13 -25.16 4.46
C ALA A 126 35.54 -26.57 4.66
N VAL A 127 36.18 -27.60 4.09
CA VAL A 127 35.80 -29.00 4.26
C VAL A 127 36.83 -29.68 5.16
N GLY A 128 36.47 -29.90 6.41
CA GLY A 128 37.28 -30.54 7.45
C GLY A 128 36.86 -31.97 7.74
N VAL A 129 37.47 -32.56 8.78
CA VAL A 129 37.22 -33.94 9.19
C VAL A 129 35.78 -34.14 9.70
N GLU A 130 35.16 -33.10 10.25
CA GLU A 130 33.77 -33.16 10.71
C GLU A 130 32.75 -33.23 9.57
N GLN A 131 33.11 -32.78 8.37
CA GLN A 131 32.24 -32.80 7.19
C GLN A 131 32.43 -34.04 6.32
N LEU A 132 33.50 -34.81 6.53
CA LEU A 132 33.82 -36.00 5.76
C LEU A 132 33.47 -37.28 6.53
N ALA A 133 32.64 -38.12 5.93
CA ALA A 133 32.42 -39.47 6.45
C ALA A 133 33.68 -40.35 6.27
N GLU A 134 33.78 -41.42 7.06
CA GLU A 134 34.79 -42.45 6.84
C GLU A 134 34.68 -42.99 5.40
N GLU A 135 35.83 -43.15 4.72
CA GLU A 135 35.93 -43.54 3.30
C GLU A 135 35.35 -42.54 2.27
N ALA A 136 34.96 -41.31 2.67
CA ALA A 136 34.46 -40.30 1.73
C ALA A 136 35.51 -39.83 0.69
N VAL A 137 36.80 -39.96 1.01
CA VAL A 137 37.91 -39.61 0.13
C VAL A 137 38.67 -40.87 -0.28
N GLY A 138 38.47 -41.32 -1.52
CA GLY A 138 39.11 -42.50 -2.06
C GLY A 138 40.48 -42.23 -2.71
N PRO A 139 41.17 -43.29 -3.18
CA PRO A 139 42.49 -43.18 -3.82
C PRO A 139 42.48 -42.27 -5.06
N ALA A 140 41.36 -42.21 -5.80
CA ALA A 140 41.21 -41.36 -6.98
C ALA A 140 41.17 -39.86 -6.62
N GLN A 141 40.67 -39.53 -5.42
CA GLN A 141 40.59 -38.16 -4.91
C GLN A 141 41.90 -37.68 -4.27
N LEU A 142 42.79 -38.61 -3.89
CA LEU A 142 44.13 -38.34 -3.34
C LEU A 142 45.22 -38.21 -4.42
N GLN A 143 44.87 -38.41 -5.70
CA GLN A 143 45.77 -38.15 -6.82
C GLN A 143 45.77 -36.65 -7.14
N ALA A 144 46.46 -35.89 -6.29
CA ALA A 144 46.88 -34.51 -6.56
C ALA A 144 48.42 -34.43 -6.49
#